data_AF-A0A645I2I7-F1
#
_entry.id   AF-A0A645I2I7-F1
#
_cell.length_a   1.000
_cell.length_b   1.000
_cell.length_c   1.000
_cell.angle_alpha   90.00
_cell.angle_beta   90.00
_cell.angle_gamma   90.00
#
_symmetry.space_group_name_H-M   'P 1'
#
loop_
_entity.id
_entity.type
_entity.pdbx_description
1 polymer ?
#
loop_
_entity_poly.entity_id
_entity_poly.type
_entity_poly.pdbx_seq_one_letter_code
_entity_poly.pdbx_strand_id
1 'polypeptide(L)'
;MLKGVMVKGEPHLLKVGSDLYRVSDELAGRIRRKNILLGLETVALTLLYRLRLRPLETTPFQGANPAFLNGLALTGLFLLSLIAAFALTGWLVLPRDLTGHARRVDA
;
A
#
# COMPACT_ATOMS: atom_id res chain seq x y z
N MET A 1 -10.33 -6.29 -9.90
CA MET A 1 -9.04 -5.60 -9.68
C MET A 1 -7.96 -6.35 -10.46
N LEU A 2 -7.40 -5.73 -11.51
CA LEU A 2 -6.35 -6.34 -12.33
C LEU A 2 -5.02 -6.32 -11.53
N LYS A 3 -4.48 -7.50 -11.19
CA LYS A 3 -3.15 -7.62 -10.56
C LYS A 3 -2.08 -7.47 -11.65
N GLY A 4 -1.65 -6.24 -11.91
CA GLY A 4 -0.58 -5.93 -12.86
C GLY A 4 0.77 -5.70 -12.17
N VAL A 5 1.85 -6.23 -12.75
CA VAL A 5 3.23 -6.02 -12.29
C VAL A 5 4.00 -5.28 -13.38
N MET A 6 4.70 -4.18 -13.04
CA MET A 6 5.58 -3.51 -14.00
C MET A 6 6.78 -4.39 -14.32
N VAL A 7 7.17 -4.44 -15.59
CA VAL A 7 8.32 -5.24 -16.04
C VAL A 7 9.61 -4.59 -15.55
N LYS A 8 10.50 -5.40 -14.97
CA LYS A 8 11.79 -4.92 -14.44
C LYS A 8 12.65 -4.41 -15.60
N GLY A 9 13.03 -3.13 -15.56
CA GLY A 9 13.82 -2.47 -16.61
C GLY A 9 12.99 -1.73 -17.66
N GLU A 10 11.68 -2.00 -17.75
CA GLU A 10 10.80 -1.37 -18.74
C GLU A 10 9.55 -0.77 -18.06
N PRO A 11 9.65 0.46 -17.54
CA PRO A 11 8.59 1.09 -16.74
C PRO A 11 7.32 1.40 -17.54
N HIS A 12 7.39 1.34 -18.86
CA HIS A 12 6.26 1.53 -19.77
C HIS A 12 5.51 0.22 -20.06
N LEU A 13 5.97 -0.93 -19.55
CA LEU A 13 5.31 -2.21 -19.74
C LEU A 13 4.71 -2.70 -18.42
N LEU A 14 3.40 -2.90 -18.42
CA LEU A 14 2.64 -3.48 -17.33
C LEU A 14 2.15 -4.86 -17.77
N LYS A 15 2.62 -5.91 -17.08
CA LYS A 15 2.16 -7.27 -17.31
C LYS A 15 0.94 -7.54 -16.44
N VAL A 16 -0.18 -7.91 -17.05
CA VAL A 16 -1.42 -8.29 -16.37
C VAL A 16 -1.79 -9.69 -16.84
N GLY A 17 -1.55 -10.70 -15.99
CA GLY A 17 -1.71 -12.10 -16.39
C GLY A 17 -0.72 -12.50 -17.50
N SER A 18 -1.25 -12.99 -18.62
CA SER A 18 -0.48 -13.30 -19.85
C SER A 18 -0.26 -12.09 -20.75
N ASP A 19 -0.99 -11.00 -20.54
CA ASP A 19 -1.02 -9.85 -21.44
C ASP A 19 -0.03 -8.76 -21.02
N LEU A 20 0.60 -8.14 -22.02
CA LEU A 20 1.47 -6.98 -21.87
C LEU A 20 0.73 -5.72 -22.31
N TYR A 21 0.71 -4.73 -21.43
CA TYR A 21 0.12 -3.42 -21.69
C TYR A 21 1.22 -2.38 -21.72
N ARG A 22 1.26 -1.59 -22.79
CA ARG A 22 2.07 -0.39 -22.86
C ARG A 22 1.33 0.73 -22.15
N VAL A 23 1.94 1.25 -21.11
CA VAL A 23 1.42 2.28 -20.21
C VAL A 23 2.04 3.62 -20.59
N SER A 24 1.25 4.69 -20.59
CA SER A 24 1.77 6.05 -20.84
C SER A 24 2.76 6.50 -19.76
N ASP A 25 3.70 7.37 -20.13
CA ASP A 25 4.70 7.94 -19.20
C ASP A 25 4.05 8.61 -17.99
N GLU A 26 2.88 9.22 -18.21
CA GLU A 26 2.09 9.84 -17.16
C GLU A 26 1.57 8.81 -16.15
N LEU A 27 1.03 7.68 -16.62
CA LEU A 27 0.53 6.62 -15.75
C LEU A 27 1.67 5.88 -15.04
N ALA A 28 2.81 5.67 -15.71
CA ALA A 28 4.01 5.13 -15.09
C ALA A 28 4.53 6.04 -13.96
N GLY A 29 4.56 7.36 -14.20
CA GLY A 29 4.92 8.35 -13.19
C GLY A 29 3.95 8.37 -11.99
N ARG A 30 2.64 8.26 -12.24
CA ARG A 30 1.61 8.16 -11.19
C ARG A 30 1.78 6.88 -10.36
N ILE A 31 2.03 5.73 -10.98
CA ILE A 31 2.28 4.45 -10.28
C ILE A 31 3.53 4.56 -9.41
N ARG A 32 4.62 5.14 -9.91
CA ARG A 32 5.85 5.35 -9.15
C ARG A 32 5.62 6.25 -7.93
N ARG A 33 4.92 7.38 -8.12
CA ARG A 33 4.55 8.27 -7.01
C ARG A 33 3.68 7.56 -5.97
N LYS A 34 2.69 6.78 -6.40
CA LYS A 34 1.85 5.96 -5.52
C LYS A 34 2.70 5.06 -4.63
N ASN A 35 3.64 4.33 -5.22
CA ASN A 35 4.48 3.39 -4.49
C ASN A 35 5.42 4.09 -3.49
N ILE A 36 5.97 5.26 -3.86
CA ILE A 36 6.78 6.06 -2.94
C ILE A 36 5.93 6.57 -1.78
N LEU A 37 4.73 7.09 -2.07
CA LEU A 37 3.80 7.59 -1.04
C LEU A 37 3.41 6.48 -0.06
N LEU A 38 3.03 5.31 -0.57
CA LEU A 38 2.71 4.13 0.25
C LEU A 38 3.90 3.70 1.12
N GLY A 39 5.12 3.76 0.59
CA GLY A 39 6.33 3.49 1.36
C GLY A 39 6.50 4.47 2.52
N LEU A 40 6.36 5.77 2.25
CA LEU A 40 6.45 6.82 3.28
C LEU A 40 5.34 6.69 4.34
N GLU A 41 4.10 6.45 3.91
CA GLU A 41 2.95 6.23 4.80
C GLU A 41 3.17 5.01 5.69
N THR A 42 3.66 3.91 5.13
CA THR A 42 3.95 2.68 5.88
C THR A 42 5.02 2.93 6.93
N VAL A 43 6.10 3.64 6.59
CA VAL A 43 7.17 3.98 7.55
C VAL A 43 6.63 4.88 8.65
N ALA A 44 5.90 5.94 8.30
CA ALA A 44 5.33 6.87 9.27
C ALA A 44 4.34 6.18 10.22
N LEU A 45 3.41 5.37 9.70
CA LEU A 45 2.46 4.60 10.50
C LEU A 45 3.19 3.59 11.39
N THR A 46 4.23 2.92 10.88
CA THR A 46 5.02 1.96 11.68
C THR A 46 5.75 2.64 12.83
N LEU A 47 6.31 3.83 12.60
CA LEU A 47 6.94 4.62 13.67
C LEU A 47 5.91 5.05 14.72
N LEU A 48 4.74 5.55 14.30
CA LEU A 48 3.66 5.93 15.20
C LEU A 48 3.16 4.74 16.03
N TYR A 49 2.98 3.58 15.39
CA TYR A 49 2.60 2.36 16.05
C TYR A 49 3.65 1.96 17.10
N ARG A 50 4.93 1.97 16.75
CA ARG A 50 6.02 1.64 17.68
C ARG A 50 6.08 2.59 18.88
N LEU A 51 5.90 3.89 18.66
CA LEU A 51 5.84 4.87 19.75
C LEU A 51 4.66 4.61 20.71
N ARG A 52 3.52 4.17 20.17
CA ARG A 52 2.32 3.85 20.96
C ARG A 52 2.38 2.48 21.63
N LEU A 53 3.15 1.54 21.08
CA LEU A 53 3.34 0.20 21.64
C LEU A 53 4.39 0.16 22.75
N ARG A 54 5.40 1.05 22.70
CA ARG A 54 6.51 1.12 23.66
C ARG A 54 6.10 1.10 25.15
N PRO A 55 5.01 1.78 25.57
CA PRO A 55 4.55 1.73 26.96
C PRO A 55 3.94 0.37 27.36
N LEU A 56 3.51 -0.44 26.37
CA LEU A 56 2.89 -1.75 26.57
C LEU A 56 3.93 -2.88 26.59
N GLU A 57 5.10 -2.69 25.96
CA GLU A 57 6.20 -3.68 25.91
C GLU A 57 6.77 -4.03 27.29
N THR A 58 6.74 -3.10 28.24
CA THR A 58 7.23 -3.31 29.61
C THR A 58 6.17 -3.88 30.55
N THR A 59 4.94 -4.10 30.06
CA THR A 59 3.85 -4.58 30.92
C THR A 59 3.93 -6.11 31.03
N PRO A 60 4.04 -6.69 32.23
CA PRO A 60 4.14 -8.13 32.39
C PRO A 60 2.85 -8.81 31.89
N PHE A 61 3.02 -9.87 31.09
CA PHE A 61 1.93 -10.62 30.47
C PHE A 61 1.24 -11.50 31.53
N GLN A 62 0.26 -10.94 32.23
CA GLN A 62 -0.55 -11.65 33.23
C GLN A 62 -1.97 -11.87 32.70
N GLY A 63 -2.17 -12.91 31.89
CA GLY A 63 -3.51 -13.33 31.43
C GLY A 63 -4.29 -12.26 30.66
N ALA A 64 -5.62 -12.20 30.86
CA ALA A 64 -6.52 -11.19 30.29
C ALA A 64 -6.33 -9.80 30.94
N ASN A 65 -5.11 -9.28 30.90
CA ASN A 65 -4.76 -7.97 31.40
C ASN A 65 -5.35 -6.88 30.46
N PRO A 66 -6.02 -5.84 30.99
CA PRO A 66 -6.48 -4.69 30.19
C PRO A 66 -5.41 -4.09 29.27
N ALA A 67 -4.14 -4.14 29.67
CA ALA A 67 -3.02 -3.70 28.84
C ALA A 67 -2.84 -4.53 27.56
N PHE A 68 -3.09 -5.85 27.63
CA PHE A 68 -3.06 -6.74 26.47
C PHE A 68 -4.20 -6.44 25.50
N LEU A 69 -5.43 -6.25 26.01
CA LEU A 69 -6.58 -5.87 25.17
C LEU A 69 -6.36 -4.50 24.50
N ASN A 70 -5.77 -3.54 25.21
CA ASN A 70 -5.38 -2.26 24.63
C ASN A 70 -4.30 -2.40 23.55
N GLY A 71 -3.30 -3.27 23.75
CA GLY A 71 -2.29 -3.57 22.73
C GLY A 71 -2.89 -4.23 21.48
N LEU A 72 -3.85 -5.14 21.66
CA LEU A 72 -4.58 -5.76 20.56
C LEU A 72 -5.44 -4.73 19.80
N ALA A 73 -6.15 -3.85 20.52
CA ALA A 73 -6.92 -2.77 19.91
C ALA A 73 -6.04 -1.78 19.14
N LEU A 74 -4.88 -1.42 19.68
CA LEU A 74 -3.87 -0.59 19.01
C LEU A 74 -3.36 -1.24 17.72
N THR A 75 -3.05 -2.54 17.77
CA THR A 75 -2.66 -3.32 16.58
C THR A 75 -3.77 -3.35 15.54
N GLY A 76 -5.03 -3.56 15.97
CA GLY A 76 -6.20 -3.56 15.09
C GLY A 76 -6.41 -2.21 14.41
N LEU A 77 -6.33 -1.11 15.16
CA LEU A 77 -6.40 0.25 14.61
C LEU A 77 -5.25 0.55 13.64
N PHE A 78 -4.04 0.07 13.93
CA PHE A 78 -2.90 0.19 13.04
C PHE A 78 -3.12 -0.54 11.71
N LEU A 79 -3.63 -1.78 11.75
CA LEU A 79 -3.96 -2.53 10.54
C LEU A 79 -5.07 -1.86 9.73
N LEU A 80 -6.12 -1.36 10.39
CA LEU A 80 -7.20 -0.63 9.73
C LEU A 80 -6.71 0.66 9.07
N SER A 81 -5.84 1.42 9.75
CA SER A 81 -5.27 2.64 9.20
C SER A 81 -4.32 2.38 8.04
N LEU A 82 -3.56 1.29 8.06
CA LEU A 82 -2.79 0.84 6.88
C LEU A 82 -3.72 0.53 5.70
N ILE A 83 -4.78 -0.25 5.90
CA ILE A 83 -5.73 -0.58 4.83
C ILE A 83 -6.39 0.69 4.27
N ALA A 84 -6.80 1.62 5.15
CA ALA A 84 -7.40 2.89 4.76
C ALA A 84 -6.42 3.76 3.95
N ALA A 85 -5.17 3.88 4.38
CA ALA A 85 -4.12 4.61 3.66
C ALA A 85 -3.89 3.99 2.26
N PHE A 86 -3.78 2.66 2.19
CA PHE A 86 -3.65 1.96 0.90
C PHE A 86 -4.82 2.21 -0.04
N ALA A 87 -6.05 2.20 0.46
CA ALA A 87 -7.25 2.49 -0.33
C ALA A 87 -7.31 3.94 -0.81
N LEU A 88 -7.04 4.91 0.08
CA LEU A 88 -7.00 6.33 -0.22
C LEU A 88 -5.93 6.68 -1.26
N THR A 89 -4.70 6.23 -1.03
CA THR A 89 -3.56 6.47 -1.92
C THR A 89 -3.77 5.78 -3.27
N GLY A 90 -4.40 4.60 -3.28
CA GLY A 90 -4.83 3.93 -4.50
C GLY A 90 -5.85 4.75 -5.30
N TRP A 91 -6.88 5.27 -4.62
CA TRP A 91 -7.97 6.02 -5.24
C TRP A 91 -7.57 7.43 -5.71
N LEU A 92 -6.69 8.11 -4.96
CA LEU A 92 -6.28 9.48 -5.25
C LEU A 92 -5.23 9.56 -6.36
N VAL A 93 -4.33 8.56 -6.44
CA VAL A 93 -3.18 8.62 -7.36
C VAL A 93 -3.44 7.91 -8.69
N LEU A 94 -4.26 6.85 -8.70
CA LEU A 94 -4.58 6.12 -9.94
C LEU A 94 -5.76 6.78 -10.67
N PRO A 95 -5.65 6.98 -12.00
CA PRO A 95 -6.79 7.43 -12.80
C PRO A 95 -7.90 6.36 -12.76
N ARG A 96 -9.15 6.82 -12.63
CA ARG A 96 -10.33 5.93 -12.60
C ARG A 96 -10.59 5.27 -13.96
N ASP A 97 -10.10 5.88 -15.03
CA ASP A 97 -10.21 5.40 -16.40
C ASP A 97 -8.81 5.01 -16.92
N LEU A 98 -8.63 3.72 -17.21
CA LEU A 98 -7.38 3.17 -17.77
C LEU A 98 -7.46 3.04 -19.30
N THR A 99 -8.64 3.25 -19.89
CA THR A 99 -8.97 2.94 -21.29
C THR A 99 -8.23 3.84 -22.28
N GLY A 100 -7.73 5.00 -21.84
CA GLY A 100 -6.88 5.90 -22.62
C GLY A 100 -5.38 5.83 -22.30
N HIS A 101 -4.95 4.99 -21.35
CA HIS A 101 -3.57 5.02 -20.81
C HIS A 101 -2.85 3.67 -20.86
N ALA A 102 -3.53 2.63 -21.29
CA ALA A 102 -2.97 1.30 -21.50
C ALA A 102 -3.38 0.79 -22.89
N ARG A 103 -2.42 0.60 -23.79
CA ARG A 103 -2.64 -0.12 -25.05
C ARG A 103 -2.10 -1.52 -24.90
N ARG A 104 -2.89 -2.53 -25.28
CA ARG A 104 -2.39 -3.91 -25.36
C ARG A 104 -1.27 -3.94 -26.39
N VAL A 105 -0.14 -4.56 -26.04
CA VAL A 105 0.89 -4.89 -27.00
C VAL A 105 0.46 -6.23 -27.59
N ASP A 106 -0.17 -6.17 -28.76
CA ASP A 106 -0.38 -7.38 -29.55
C ASP A 106 1.01 -7.81 -30.07
N ALA A 107 1.38 -9.05 -29.78
CA ALA A 107 2.61 -9.67 -30.22
C ALA A 107 2.61 -9.92 -31.73
#